data_AF-A0A7X7H0U3-F1
#
_entry.id   AF-A0A7X7H0U3-F1
#
_cell.length_a   1.000
_cell.length_b   1.000
_cell.length_c   1.000
_cell.angle_alpha   90.00
_cell.angle_beta   90.00
_cell.angle_gamma   90.00
#
_symmetry.space_group_name_H-M   'P 1'
#
loop_
_entity.id
_entity.type
_entity.pdbx_description
1 polymer ?
#
loop_
_entity_poly.entity_id
_entity_poly.type
_entity_poly.pdbx_seq_one_letter_code
_entity_poly.pdbx_strand_id
1 'polypeptide(L)' 'MIYMDLEKIYKKRDIPNKYILTLVVAARARQLSERKGAISGYDEKFITRAVEDLTQGKIKYSFVDTSPKKNPNESVEA' A
#
# COMPACT_ATOMS: atom_id res chain seq x y z
N MET A 1 -16.48 14.99 2.59
CA MET A 1 -16.17 13.86 3.49
C MET A 1 -16.44 12.58 2.72
N ILE A 2 -15.47 11.67 2.62
CA ILE A 2 -15.70 10.41 1.89
C ILE A 2 -16.25 9.39 2.88
N TYR A 3 -17.45 8.89 2.58
CA TYR A 3 -18.00 7.74 3.29
C TYR A 3 -17.46 6.46 2.63
N MET A 4 -16.78 5.62 3.41
CA MET A 4 -16.19 4.38 2.91
C MET A 4 -16.65 3.22 3.79
N ASP A 5 -17.18 2.19 3.14
CA ASP A 5 -17.45 0.90 3.78
C ASP A 5 -16.14 0.11 3.86
N LEU A 6 -15.40 0.31 4.95
CA LEU A 6 -14.11 -0.33 5.17
C LEU A 6 -14.22 -1.86 5.17
N GLU A 7 -15.31 -2.40 5.72
CA GLU A 7 -15.56 -3.84 5.75
C GLU A 7 -15.65 -4.43 4.35
N LYS A 8 -16.43 -3.79 3.49
CA LYS A 8 -16.56 -4.22 2.11
C LYS A 8 -15.25 -4.11 1.35
N ILE A 9 -14.44 -3.08 1.62
CA ILE A 9 -13.16 -2.86 0.93
C ILE A 9 -12.15 -3.95 1.29
N TYR A 10 -11.85 -4.16 2.58
CA TYR A 10 -10.79 -5.12 2.93
C TYR A 10 -11.17 -6.56 2.56
N LYS A 11 -12.45 -6.94 2.71
CA LYS A 11 -12.96 -8.27 2.31
C LYS A 11 -12.83 -8.50 0.79
N LYS A 12 -13.16 -7.50 -0.04
CA LYS A 12 -13.07 -7.62 -1.51
C LYS A 12 -11.64 -7.62 -2.05
N ARG A 13 -10.69 -7.07 -1.31
CA ARG A 13 -9.30 -6.86 -1.76
C ARG A 13 -8.32 -7.85 -1.14
N ASP A 14 -8.83 -8.87 -0.46
CA ASP A 14 -8.04 -9.88 0.24
C ASP A 14 -7.05 -9.26 1.25
N ILE A 15 -7.53 -8.24 1.98
CA ILE A 15 -6.76 -7.58 3.03
C ILE A 15 -7.22 -8.14 4.38
N PRO A 16 -6.31 -8.62 5.25
CA PRO A 16 -6.68 -9.38 6.45
C PRO A 16 -7.63 -8.66 7.42
N ASN A 17 -7.48 -7.34 7.57
CA ASN A 17 -8.31 -6.55 8.47
C ASN A 17 -8.21 -5.04 8.15
N LYS A 18 -9.07 -4.25 8.81
CA LYS A 18 -9.12 -2.79 8.66
C LYS A 18 -7.82 -2.06 9.04
N TYR A 19 -6.99 -2.63 9.91
CA TYR A 19 -5.72 -2.04 10.33
C TYR A 19 -4.68 -2.15 9.22
N ILE A 20 -4.56 -3.33 8.59
CA ILE A 20 -3.73 -3.53 7.40
C ILE A 20 -4.22 -2.64 6.25
N LEU A 21 -5.54 -2.54 6.05
CA LEU A 21 -6.12 -1.61 5.08
C LEU A 21 -5.62 -0.17 5.31
N THR A 22 -5.61 0.28 6.55
CA THR A 22 -5.13 1.62 6.93
C THR A 22 -3.65 1.80 6.55
N LEU A 23 -2.81 0.81 6.83
CA LEU A 23 -1.39 0.83 6.46
C LEU A 23 -1.20 0.87 4.94
N VAL A 24 -1.96 0.09 4.19
CA VAL A 24 -1.91 0.07 2.71
C VAL A 24 -2.29 1.44 2.14
N VAL A 25 -3.37 2.04 2.62
CA VAL A 25 -3.83 3.37 2.18
C VAL A 25 -2.78 4.44 2.53
N ALA A 26 -2.25 4.42 3.75
CA ALA A 26 -1.23 5.37 4.19
C ALA A 26 0.06 5.25 3.35
N ALA A 27 0.55 4.02 3.12
CA ALA A 27 1.72 3.77 2.30
C ALA A 27 1.52 4.27 0.86
N ARG A 28 0.34 4.03 0.27
CA ARG A 28 0.02 4.53 -1.07
C ARG A 28 -0.10 6.04 -1.13
N ALA A 29 -0.77 6.66 -0.16
CA ALA A 29 -0.89 8.12 -0.08
C ALA A 29 0.51 8.77 0.02
N ARG A 30 1.41 8.19 0.81
CA ARG A 30 2.81 8.61 0.91
C ARG A 30 3.55 8.50 -0.42
N GLN A 31 3.41 7.37 -1.14
CA GLN A 31 4.00 7.25 -2.49
C GLN A 31 3.48 8.34 -3.44
N LEU A 32 2.19 8.67 -3.37
CA LEU A 32 1.59 9.71 -4.21
C LEU A 32 2.09 11.10 -3.84
N SER A 33 2.33 11.39 -2.56
CA SER A 33 2.88 12.67 -2.11
C SER A 33 4.37 12.81 -2.44
N GLU A 34 5.17 11.76 -2.21
CA GLU A 34 6.62 11.78 -2.44
C GLU A 34 6.99 11.88 -3.93
N ARG A 35 6.23 11.21 -4.81
CA ARG A 35 6.45 11.29 -6.27
C ARG A 35 6.21 12.68 -6.86
N LYS A 36 5.58 13.60 -6.13
CA LYS A 36 5.00 14.83 -6.67
C LYS A 36 5.68 16.12 -6.25
N GLY A 37 6.89 16.06 -5.69
CA GLY A 37 7.68 17.22 -5.23
C GLY A 37 7.22 18.57 -5.80
N ALA A 38 6.64 19.41 -4.92
CA ALA A 38 6.31 20.81 -5.15
C ALA A 38 5.42 21.19 -6.38
N ILE A 39 4.51 20.32 -6.86
CA ILE A 39 3.56 20.75 -7.90
C ILE A 39 2.42 21.60 -7.28
N SER A 40 2.59 22.93 -7.34
CA SER A 40 1.57 23.93 -7.04
C SER A 40 0.26 23.67 -7.81
N GLY A 41 -0.87 23.60 -7.11
CA GLY A 41 -2.21 23.47 -7.70
C GLY A 41 -2.77 22.06 -7.80
N TYR A 42 -2.09 21.04 -7.27
CA TYR A 42 -2.69 19.72 -7.10
C TYR A 42 -3.57 19.70 -5.85
N ASP A 43 -4.89 19.58 -6.02
CA ASP A 43 -5.84 19.49 -4.90
C ASP A 43 -5.46 18.28 -4.01
N GLU A 44 -4.94 18.57 -2.81
CA GLU A 44 -4.20 17.63 -1.95
C GLU A 44 -5.11 16.57 -1.30
N LYS A 45 -5.58 15.63 -2.11
CA LYS A 45 -6.44 14.52 -1.67
C LYS A 45 -5.75 13.16 -1.84
N PHE A 46 -4.50 13.06 -1.40
CA PHE A 46 -3.70 11.82 -1.56
C PHE A 46 -4.35 10.60 -0.92
N ILE A 47 -4.98 10.77 0.25
CA ILE A 47 -5.72 9.69 0.92
C ILE A 47 -6.92 9.25 0.06
N THR A 48 -7.68 10.20 -0.47
CA THR A 48 -8.81 9.92 -1.38
C THR A 48 -8.36 9.10 -2.58
N ARG A 49 -7.30 9.56 -3.24
CA ARG A 49 -6.77 8.91 -4.44
C ARG A 49 -6.15 7.55 -4.14
N ALA A 50 -5.52 7.39 -2.98
CA ALA A 50 -5.02 6.10 -2.52
C ALA A 50 -6.16 5.09 -2.33
N VAL A 51 -7.30 5.53 -1.79
CA VAL A 51 -8.48 4.66 -1.68
C VAL A 51 -9.10 4.35 -3.03
N GLU A 52 -9.20 5.33 -3.93
CA GLU A 52 -9.64 5.08 -5.31
C GLU A 52 -8.74 4.05 -6.02
N ASP A 53 -7.42 4.22 -5.93
CA ASP A 53 -6.46 3.28 -6.50
C ASP A 53 -6.62 1.86 -5.93
N LEU A 54 -6.84 1.77 -4.61
CA LEU A 54 -7.08 0.49 -3.95
C LEU A 54 -8.40 -0.15 -4.40
N THR A 55 -9.50 0.61 -4.37
CA THR A 55 -10.85 0.11 -4.71
C THR A 55 -10.95 -0.29 -6.18
N GLN A 56 -10.25 0.40 -7.08
CA GLN A 56 -10.28 0.16 -8.52
C GLN A 56 -9.39 -0.98 -9.00
N GLY A 57 -8.58 -1.62 -8.14
CA GLY A 57 -7.70 -2.68 -8.63
C GLY A 57 -6.25 -2.29 -8.84
N LYS A 58 -5.92 -1.00 -8.87
CA LYS A 58 -4.62 -0.48 -9.36
C LYS A 58 -3.45 -0.81 -8.44
N ILE A 59 -3.75 -1.25 -7.24
CA ILE A 59 -2.82 -1.47 -6.15
C ILE A 59 -3.15 -2.81 -5.50
N LYS A 60 -2.13 -3.65 -5.31
CA LYS A 60 -2.22 -4.94 -4.60
C LYS A 60 -1.40 -4.85 -3.32
N TYR A 61 -1.93 -5.47 -2.27
CA TYR A 61 -1.24 -5.63 -1.00
C TYR A 61 -0.49 -6.96 -0.98
N SER A 62 0.73 -6.95 -0.46
CA SER A 62 1.52 -8.14 -0.18
C SER A 62 2.44 -7.86 1.00
N PHE A 63 2.66 -8.85 1.86
CA PHE A 63 3.77 -8.80 2.80
C PHE A 63 5.08 -8.99 2.03
N VAL A 64 6.05 -8.12 2.29
CA VAL A 64 7.42 -8.34 1.84
C VAL A 64 8.08 -9.24 2.87
N ASP A 65 8.48 -10.44 2.46
CA ASP A 65 9.32 -11.28 3.29
C ASP A 65 10.71 -10.64 3.36
N THR A 66 11.04 -10.09 4.54
CA THR A 66 12.35 -9.47 4.80
C THR A 66 13.36 -10.47 5.32
N SER A 67 13.05 -11.78 5.28
CA SER A 67 14.06 -12.80 5.58
C SER A 67 15.28 -12.60 4.67
N PRO A 68 16.51 -12.68 5.23
CA PRO A 68 17.70 -12.66 4.40
C PRO A 68 17.58 -13.80 3.38
N LYS A 69 17.60 -13.47 2.09
CA LYS A 69 17.72 -14.49 1.05
C LYS A 69 19.03 -15.22 1.32
N LYS A 70 18.98 -16.44 1.84
CA LYS A 70 20.15 -17.31 1.96
C LYS A 70 20.71 -17.46 0.55
N ASN A 71 21.87 -16.87 0.29
CA ASN A 71 22.53 -17.02 -1.00
C ASN A 71 22.82 -18.51 -1.19
N PRO A 72 22.41 -19.14 -2.31
CA PRO A 72 22.67 -20.56 -2.56
C PRO A 72 24.17 -20.94 -2.60
N ASN A 73 25.06 -19.94 -2.57
CA ASN A 73 26.51 -20.07 -2.69
C ASN A 73 27.27 -19.85 -1.37
N GLU A 74 26.62 -19.82 -0.20
CA GLU A 74 27.37 -19.96 1.06
C GLU A 74 27.87 -21.40 1.18
N SER A 75 29.07 -21.63 0.63
CA SER A 75 29.90 -22.80 0.83
C SER A 75 30.00 -23.09 2.32
N VAL A 76 29.55 -24.27 2.71
CA VAL A 76 29.80 -24.83 4.04
C VAL A 76 31.27 -25.24 4.02
N GLU A 77 32.16 -24.35 4.45
CA GLU A 77 33.54 -24.75 4.73
C GLU A 77 33.51 -25.63 5.99
N ALA A 78 33.99 -26.86 5.80
CA ALA A 78 34.10 -27.93 6.79
C ALA A 78 35.37 -27.78 7.64
#